data_AF-M0KBF9-F1
#
_entry.id   AF-M0KBF9-F1
#
_cell.length_a   1.000
_cell.length_b   1.000
_cell.length_c   1.000
_cell.angle_alpha   90.00
_cell.angle_beta   90.00
_cell.angle_gamma   90.00
#
_symmetry.space_group_name_H-M   'P 1'
#
loop_
_entity.id
_entity.type
_entity.pdbx_description
1 polymer ?
#
loop_
_entity_poly.entity_id
_entity_poly.type
_entity_poly.pdbx_seq_one_letter_code
_entity_poly.pdbx_strand_id
1 'polypeptide(L)'
;MADVRYAPTDDVLRALDLDPNTVQDSLKTRAKSRVASATQKWINRTNRPFHPKRVGDPSEPRTWEVYDVQDAVSWHPATISLDNANPLPIDPAQGDVIEVRTGRDEWENITDQEGEAFTLDYRRRRLRVFERRFTNTPWDDPNTRFCRLTYRHGPLGEDVTVTDDGLVEGVPADVVEAVAAKAATMLALDDDQMTSAPDSGQLTNRSTKEQALEETWQDTTASYSGFSTL
;
A
#
# COMPACT_ATOMS: atom_id res chain seq x y z
N MET A 1 -6.01 -12.94 2.31
CA MET A 1 -6.21 -11.62 1.70
C MET A 1 -6.54 -11.87 0.24
N ALA A 2 -7.63 -11.33 -0.29
CA ALA A 2 -7.89 -11.42 -1.73
C ALA A 2 -6.73 -10.71 -2.47
N ASP A 3 -6.22 -11.32 -3.54
CA ASP A 3 -5.15 -10.72 -4.36
C ASP A 3 -5.71 -9.47 -5.05
N VAL A 4 -5.43 -8.30 -4.48
CA VAL A 4 -5.91 -7.02 -5.00
C VAL A 4 -5.19 -6.69 -6.30
N ARG A 5 -5.94 -6.22 -7.30
CA ARG A 5 -5.43 -5.90 -8.64
C ARG A 5 -5.88 -4.52 -9.07
N TYR A 6 -4.96 -3.80 -9.72
CA TYR A 6 -5.20 -2.48 -10.29
C TYR A 6 -5.41 -2.48 -11.80
N ALA A 7 -5.24 -3.64 -12.45
CA ALA A 7 -5.48 -3.79 -13.87
C ALA A 7 -6.30 -5.05 -14.15
N PRO A 8 -7.16 -5.06 -15.17
CA PRO A 8 -7.79 -6.29 -15.62
C PRO A 8 -6.73 -7.19 -16.28
N THR A 9 -6.95 -8.51 -16.19
CA THR A 9 -6.04 -9.50 -16.78
C THR A 9 -5.91 -9.32 -18.30
N ASP A 10 -6.99 -8.89 -18.96
CA ASP A 10 -7.03 -8.67 -20.40
C ASP A 10 -6.03 -7.60 -20.86
N ASP A 11 -5.79 -6.57 -20.06
CA ASP A 11 -4.84 -5.50 -20.43
C ASP A 11 -3.39 -5.98 -20.40
N VAL A 12 -3.06 -6.93 -19.53
CA VAL A 12 -1.74 -7.60 -19.54
C VAL A 12 -1.53 -8.39 -20.83
N LEU A 13 -2.56 -9.11 -21.25
CA LEU A 13 -2.51 -9.92 -22.47
C LEU A 13 -2.39 -9.03 -23.71
N ARG A 14 -3.15 -7.93 -23.75
CA ARG A 14 -3.04 -6.92 -24.81
C ARG A 14 -1.66 -6.25 -24.84
N ALA A 15 -1.07 -5.95 -23.67
CA ALA A 15 0.30 -5.42 -23.60
C ALA A 15 1.34 -6.40 -24.18
N LEU A 16 1.05 -7.71 -24.18
CA LEU A 16 1.86 -8.75 -24.82
C LEU A 16 1.48 -9.01 -26.30
N ASP A 17 0.59 -8.22 -26.89
CA ASP A 17 -0.01 -8.43 -28.24
C ASP A 17 -0.77 -9.76 -28.36
N LEU A 18 -1.34 -10.26 -27.26
CA LEU A 18 -2.16 -11.47 -27.24
C LEU A 18 -3.65 -11.11 -27.18
N ASP A 19 -4.49 -11.85 -27.91
CA ASP A 19 -5.95 -11.69 -27.83
C ASP A 19 -6.52 -12.46 -26.62
N PRO A 20 -7.12 -11.76 -25.62
CA PRO A 20 -7.68 -12.39 -24.42
C PRO A 20 -8.74 -13.47 -24.71
N ASN A 21 -9.40 -13.43 -25.87
CA ASN A 21 -10.45 -14.40 -26.21
C ASN A 21 -9.91 -15.73 -26.73
N THR A 22 -8.64 -15.78 -27.15
CA THR A 22 -8.05 -16.96 -27.81
C THR A 22 -7.00 -17.66 -26.96
N VAL A 23 -6.51 -17.01 -25.89
CA VAL A 23 -5.50 -17.59 -24.99
C VAL A 23 -6.08 -18.66 -24.05
N GLN A 24 -5.23 -19.61 -23.67
CA GLN A 24 -5.57 -20.66 -22.70
C GLN A 24 -5.86 -20.07 -21.31
N ASP A 25 -6.77 -20.70 -20.56
CA ASP A 25 -7.13 -20.28 -19.21
C ASP A 25 -5.95 -20.32 -18.23
N SER A 26 -5.01 -21.25 -18.42
CA SER A 26 -3.77 -21.34 -17.64
C SER A 26 -2.94 -20.05 -17.73
N LEU A 27 -2.87 -19.45 -18.92
CA LEU A 27 -2.18 -18.18 -19.12
C LEU A 27 -2.93 -17.02 -18.47
N LYS A 28 -4.27 -17.02 -18.51
CA LYS A 28 -5.10 -16.03 -17.80
C LYS A 28 -4.90 -16.09 -16.29
N THR A 29 -4.83 -17.29 -15.71
CA THR A 29 -4.55 -17.47 -14.28
C THR A 29 -3.16 -16.95 -13.91
N ARG A 30 -2.13 -17.25 -14.71
CA ARG A 30 -0.78 -16.72 -14.49
C ARG A 30 -0.76 -15.20 -14.61
N ALA A 31 -1.35 -14.65 -15.67
CA ALA A 31 -1.45 -13.20 -15.86
C ALA A 31 -2.15 -12.52 -14.67
N LYS A 32 -3.26 -13.09 -14.17
CA LYS A 32 -3.95 -12.59 -12.97
C LYS A 32 -3.04 -12.53 -11.74
N SER A 33 -2.27 -13.59 -11.48
CA SER A 33 -1.30 -13.62 -10.39
C SER A 33 -0.16 -12.59 -10.58
N ARG A 34 0.28 -12.37 -11.83
CA ARG A 34 1.28 -11.35 -12.16
C ARG A 34 0.75 -9.94 -11.94
N VAL A 35 -0.52 -9.67 -12.26
CA VAL A 35 -1.16 -8.37 -11.92
C VAL A 35 -1.15 -8.15 -10.42
N ALA A 36 -1.58 -9.12 -9.61
CA ALA A 36 -1.58 -8.97 -8.16
C ALA A 36 -0.17 -8.66 -7.61
N SER A 37 0.83 -9.36 -8.13
CA SER A 37 2.24 -9.11 -7.80
C SER A 37 2.72 -7.71 -8.24
N ALA A 38 2.33 -7.26 -9.43
CA ALA A 38 2.65 -5.92 -9.94
C ALA A 38 1.96 -4.82 -9.12
N THR A 39 0.70 -5.03 -8.71
CA THR A 39 -0.03 -4.15 -7.79
C THR A 39 0.67 -4.05 -6.44
N GLN A 40 1.17 -5.15 -5.87
CA GLN A 40 1.95 -5.10 -4.64
C GLN A 40 3.26 -4.30 -4.82
N LYS A 41 3.96 -4.49 -5.95
CA LYS A 41 5.16 -3.70 -6.28
C LYS A 41 4.84 -2.21 -6.42
N TRP A 42 3.70 -1.87 -7.00
CA TRP A 42 3.24 -0.48 -7.12
C TRP A 42 3.10 0.14 -5.74
N ILE A 43 2.32 -0.51 -4.86
CA ILE A 43 2.05 -0.01 -3.51
C ILE A 43 3.36 0.15 -2.72
N ASN A 44 4.26 -0.83 -2.79
CA ASN A 44 5.53 -0.77 -2.08
C ASN A 44 6.43 0.37 -2.58
N ARG A 45 6.35 0.71 -3.87
CA ARG A 45 7.19 1.75 -4.49
C ARG A 45 6.61 3.15 -4.32
N THR A 46 5.31 3.32 -4.45
CA THR A 46 4.65 4.63 -4.41
C THR A 46 4.13 5.00 -3.02
N ASN A 47 3.96 4.01 -2.14
CA ASN A 47 3.23 4.11 -0.87
C ASN A 47 1.83 4.74 -1.02
N ARG A 48 1.22 4.60 -2.22
CA ARG A 48 -0.10 5.13 -2.57
C ARG A 48 -1.02 4.00 -3.01
N PRO A 49 -1.73 3.35 -2.06
CA PRO A 49 -2.75 2.39 -2.42
C PRO A 49 -4.02 3.10 -2.91
N PHE A 50 -4.65 2.54 -3.94
CA PHE A 50 -5.98 2.94 -4.46
C PHE A 50 -7.11 2.15 -3.82
N HIS A 51 -6.85 1.46 -2.71
CA HIS A 51 -7.83 0.73 -1.91
C HIS A 51 -7.49 0.87 -0.43
N PRO A 52 -8.47 0.65 0.47
CA PRO A 52 -8.20 0.58 1.90
C PRO A 52 -7.20 -0.53 2.21
N LYS A 53 -6.01 -0.15 2.67
CA LYS A 53 -4.95 -1.05 3.13
C LYS A 53 -4.76 -0.85 4.63
N ARG A 54 -4.59 -1.94 5.37
CA ARG A 54 -4.36 -1.89 6.81
C ARG A 54 -2.88 -1.83 7.15
N VAL A 55 -2.56 -1.02 8.16
CA VAL A 55 -1.26 -0.99 8.84
C VAL A 55 -1.33 -1.89 10.08
N GLY A 56 -0.48 -2.90 10.15
CA GLY A 56 -0.48 -3.91 11.22
C GLY A 56 -1.67 -4.88 11.16
N ASP A 57 -1.55 -6.01 11.85
CA ASP A 57 -2.63 -6.98 12.05
C ASP A 57 -3.34 -6.69 13.38
N PRO A 58 -4.67 -6.49 13.42
CA PRO A 58 -5.41 -6.23 14.66
C PRO A 58 -5.24 -7.33 15.72
N SER A 59 -4.94 -8.56 15.31
CA SER A 59 -4.69 -9.69 16.19
C SER A 59 -3.23 -9.82 16.65
N GLU A 60 -2.30 -9.08 16.04
CA GLU A 60 -0.88 -9.10 16.39
C GLU A 60 -0.32 -7.69 16.69
N PRO A 61 -0.47 -7.18 17.93
CA PRO A 61 0.00 -5.84 18.33
C PRO A 61 1.48 -5.55 18.08
N ARG A 62 2.32 -6.59 17.94
CA ARG A 62 3.74 -6.47 17.59
C ARG A 62 3.98 -5.91 16.17
N THR A 63 2.96 -5.95 15.32
CA THR A 63 3.02 -5.49 13.91
C THR A 63 2.45 -4.08 13.74
N TRP A 64 1.92 -3.50 14.81
CA TRP A 64 1.31 -2.17 14.78
C TRP A 64 2.37 -1.09 14.62
N GLU A 65 1.93 0.06 14.13
CA GLU A 65 2.75 1.26 14.12
C GLU A 65 2.94 1.72 15.57
N VAL A 66 4.16 2.04 15.97
CA VAL A 66 4.50 2.41 17.35
C VAL A 66 5.31 3.69 17.32
N TYR A 67 4.93 4.62 18.19
CA TYR A 67 5.54 5.93 18.30
C TYR A 67 6.14 6.13 19.69
N ASP A 68 7.32 6.72 19.72
CA ASP A 68 8.00 7.17 20.93
C ASP A 68 8.12 8.70 21.00
N VAL A 69 8.70 9.18 22.11
CA VAL A 69 8.82 10.62 22.38
C VAL A 69 9.63 11.35 21.30
N GLN A 70 10.58 10.67 20.64
CA GLN A 70 11.43 11.26 19.61
C GLN A 70 10.69 11.42 18.28
N ASP A 71 9.71 10.56 18.02
CA ASP A 71 8.83 10.69 16.84
C ASP A 71 7.80 11.83 16.99
N ALA A 72 7.60 12.31 18.22
CA ALA A 72 6.65 13.37 18.50
C ALA A 72 7.13 14.73 17.95
N VAL A 73 6.36 15.29 17.02
CA VAL A 73 6.51 16.66 16.50
C VAL A 73 6.34 17.70 17.63
N SER A 74 5.50 17.38 18.61
CA SER A 74 5.28 18.17 19.83
C SER A 74 4.88 17.24 20.95
N TRP A 75 5.26 17.54 22.19
CA TRP A 75 4.91 16.73 23.36
C TRP A 75 3.72 17.27 24.17
N HIS A 76 3.40 18.55 24.03
CA HIS A 76 2.39 19.23 24.85
C HIS A 76 1.32 19.91 23.98
N PRO A 77 0.33 19.19 23.45
CA PRO A 77 0.11 17.74 23.56
C PRO A 77 0.92 16.92 22.55
N ALA A 78 1.02 15.61 22.83
CA ALA A 78 1.74 14.64 22.01
C ALA A 78 1.15 14.63 20.59
N THR A 79 1.95 15.04 19.62
CA THR A 79 1.55 15.15 18.22
C THR A 79 2.55 14.38 17.38
N ILE A 80 2.07 13.39 16.64
CA ILE A 80 2.89 12.56 15.74
C ILE A 80 2.36 12.67 14.32
N SER A 81 3.24 12.39 13.36
CA SER A 81 2.84 12.23 11.96
C SER A 81 2.78 10.74 11.66
N LEU A 82 1.65 10.26 11.15
CA LEU A 82 1.50 8.87 10.72
C LEU A 82 2.43 8.57 9.54
N ASP A 83 3.04 7.38 9.50
CA ASP A 83 4.04 7.06 8.47
C ASP A 83 3.36 6.90 7.10
N ASN A 84 2.12 6.42 7.11
CA ASN A 84 1.36 6.14 5.91
C ASN A 84 0.55 7.36 5.44
N ALA A 85 0.56 7.58 4.13
CA ALA A 85 -0.22 8.64 3.52
C ALA A 85 -1.72 8.34 3.57
N ASN A 86 -2.52 9.39 3.75
CA ASN A 86 -3.99 9.34 3.69
C ASN A 86 -4.61 8.28 4.63
N PRO A 87 -4.49 8.44 5.96
CA PRO A 87 -5.25 7.61 6.89
C PRO A 87 -6.75 7.78 6.61
N LEU A 88 -7.49 6.68 6.62
CA LEU A 88 -8.95 6.70 6.55
C LEU A 88 -9.52 7.04 7.93
N PRO A 89 -10.79 7.51 8.00
CA PRO A 89 -11.51 7.67 9.25
C PRO A 89 -11.37 6.43 10.14
N ILE A 90 -10.97 6.64 11.40
CA ILE A 90 -10.75 5.57 12.36
C ILE A 90 -12.10 4.90 12.63
N ASP A 91 -12.17 3.59 12.40
CA ASP A 91 -13.38 2.80 12.62
C ASP A 91 -13.06 1.54 13.46
N PRO A 92 -13.45 1.53 14.75
CA PRO A 92 -13.29 0.36 15.61
C PRO A 92 -13.96 -0.89 15.06
N ALA A 93 -15.11 -0.76 14.36
CA ALA A 93 -15.83 -1.90 13.80
C ALA A 93 -15.06 -2.56 12.65
N GLN A 94 -14.13 -1.84 12.02
CA GLN A 94 -13.25 -2.35 10.99
C GLN A 94 -11.95 -2.91 11.56
N GLY A 95 -11.74 -2.81 12.88
CA GLY A 95 -10.55 -3.27 13.59
C GLY A 95 -9.44 -2.21 13.65
N ASP A 96 -9.76 -0.93 13.45
CA ASP A 96 -8.83 0.16 13.73
C ASP A 96 -8.72 0.34 15.26
N VAL A 97 -7.50 0.48 15.77
CA VAL A 97 -7.23 0.59 17.21
C VAL A 97 -6.13 1.61 17.45
N ILE A 98 -6.37 2.51 18.41
CA ILE A 98 -5.37 3.45 18.93
C ILE A 98 -5.22 3.18 20.42
N GLU A 99 -3.98 2.91 20.84
CA GLU A 99 -3.63 2.63 22.22
C GLU A 99 -2.54 3.56 22.71
N VAL A 100 -2.72 4.07 23.93
CA VAL A 100 -1.76 4.92 24.62
C VAL A 100 -1.19 4.16 25.80
N ARG A 101 0.10 4.31 26.03
CA ARG A 101 0.78 3.65 27.13
C ARG A 101 0.44 4.33 28.46
N THR A 102 -0.03 3.54 29.42
CA THR A 102 -0.35 4.00 30.78
C THR A 102 0.64 3.50 31.83
N GLY A 103 1.38 2.43 31.51
CA GLY A 103 2.42 1.84 32.35
C GLY A 103 3.46 1.08 31.52
N ARG A 104 4.39 0.35 32.18
CA ARG A 104 5.51 -0.29 31.48
C ARG A 104 5.06 -1.24 30.36
N ASP A 105 4.07 -2.08 30.62
CA ASP A 105 3.52 -3.03 29.64
C ASP A 105 1.99 -2.89 29.54
N GLU A 106 1.47 -1.76 30.00
CA GLU A 106 0.04 -1.46 30.07
C GLU A 106 -0.32 -0.43 29.00
N TRP A 107 -1.37 -0.75 28.25
CA TRP A 107 -1.87 0.02 27.12
C TRP A 107 -3.37 0.24 27.31
N GLU A 108 -3.81 1.48 27.17
CA GLU A 108 -5.22 1.87 27.21
C GLU A 108 -5.71 2.14 25.79
N ASN A 109 -6.78 1.47 25.39
CA ASN A 109 -7.45 1.71 24.11
C ASN A 109 -8.30 2.98 24.20
N ILE A 110 -8.00 3.93 23.33
CA ILE A 110 -8.68 5.23 23.26
C ILE A 110 -9.44 5.45 21.96
N THR A 111 -9.60 4.40 21.13
CA THR A 111 -10.15 4.49 19.76
C THR A 111 -11.53 5.16 19.71
N ASP A 112 -12.40 4.87 20.67
CA ASP A 112 -13.77 5.40 20.74
C ASP A 112 -13.86 6.83 21.31
N GLN A 113 -12.71 7.46 21.61
CA GLN A 113 -12.61 8.74 22.33
C GLN A 113 -12.07 9.86 21.43
N GLU A 114 -12.40 9.85 20.13
CA GLU A 114 -12.04 10.93 19.21
C GLU A 114 -12.70 12.25 19.64
N GLY A 115 -11.93 13.34 19.64
CA GLY A 115 -12.31 14.65 20.16
C GLY A 115 -12.01 14.86 21.65
N GLU A 116 -11.96 13.79 22.45
CA GLU A 116 -11.70 13.87 23.90
C GLU A 116 -10.30 13.41 24.29
N ALA A 117 -9.87 12.24 23.80
CA ALA A 117 -8.56 11.64 24.09
C ALA A 117 -7.55 11.91 22.97
N PHE A 118 -8.02 11.94 21.72
CA PHE A 118 -7.20 12.24 20.57
C PHE A 118 -7.98 12.99 19.49
N THR A 119 -7.26 13.60 18.55
CA THR A 119 -7.82 14.11 17.29
C THR A 119 -6.88 13.73 16.15
N LEU A 120 -7.41 13.33 15.00
CA LEU A 120 -6.62 13.02 13.81
C LEU A 120 -6.92 14.03 12.70
N ASP A 121 -5.92 14.82 12.30
CA ASP A 121 -5.98 15.61 11.07
C ASP A 121 -5.65 14.67 9.89
N TYR A 122 -6.67 14.09 9.27
CA TYR A 122 -6.54 13.12 8.18
C TYR A 122 -5.78 13.67 6.96
N ARG A 123 -5.88 14.97 6.69
CA ARG A 123 -5.17 15.61 5.58
C ARG A 123 -3.69 15.80 5.87
N ARG A 124 -3.35 16.19 7.09
CA ARG A 124 -1.96 16.38 7.52
C ARG A 124 -1.32 15.11 8.07
N ARG A 125 -2.12 14.06 8.28
CA ARG A 125 -1.72 12.79 8.89
C ARG A 125 -1.21 12.98 10.32
N ARG A 126 -1.79 13.95 11.04
CA ARG A 126 -1.32 14.32 12.38
C ARG A 126 -2.26 13.78 13.44
N LEU A 127 -1.80 12.77 14.16
CA LEU A 127 -2.48 12.29 15.36
C LEU A 127 -2.01 13.14 16.54
N ARG A 128 -2.97 13.74 17.24
CA ARG A 128 -2.75 14.52 18.46
C ARG A 128 -3.41 13.79 19.62
N VAL A 129 -2.63 13.34 20.59
CA VAL A 129 -3.05 12.66 21.81
C VAL A 129 -2.93 13.62 22.99
N PHE A 130 -4.00 13.83 23.75
CA PHE A 130 -4.02 14.82 24.83
C PHE A 130 -3.35 14.31 26.12
N GLU A 131 -2.64 15.21 26.82
CA GLU A 131 -1.77 14.93 27.98
C GLU A 131 -2.41 14.15 29.14
N ARG A 132 -3.73 14.26 29.33
CA ARG A 132 -4.41 13.58 30.44
C ARG A 132 -4.45 12.05 30.30
N ARG A 133 -3.95 11.50 29.20
CA ARG A 133 -4.10 10.09 28.82
C ARG A 133 -2.82 9.26 28.88
N PHE A 134 -1.68 9.87 29.16
CA PHE A 134 -0.43 9.14 29.35
C PHE A 134 0.24 9.50 30.68
N THR A 135 0.75 8.50 31.37
CA THR A 135 1.43 8.67 32.65
C THR A 135 2.90 8.96 32.36
N ASN A 136 3.38 10.18 32.66
CA ASN A 136 4.82 10.47 32.64
C ASN A 136 5.41 10.07 34.00
N THR A 137 6.10 8.93 34.06
CA THR A 137 6.83 8.56 35.27
C THR A 137 8.21 9.25 35.25
N PRO A 138 8.71 9.84 36.36
CA PRO A 138 10.00 10.55 36.40
C PRO A 138 11.25 9.74 36.01
N TRP A 139 11.07 8.44 35.73
CA TRP A 139 12.11 7.48 35.36
C TRP A 139 11.79 6.75 34.04
N ASP A 140 10.76 7.19 33.31
CA ASP A 140 10.46 6.65 32.00
C ASP A 140 11.59 7.00 31.03
N ASP A 141 12.03 5.99 30.29
CA ASP A 141 13.09 6.09 29.30
C ASP A 141 12.70 7.14 28.24
N PRO A 142 13.59 8.01 27.78
CA PRO A 142 13.32 8.88 26.62
C PRO A 142 12.94 8.10 25.33
N ASN A 143 13.14 6.78 25.28
CA ASN A 143 12.63 5.87 24.25
C ASN A 143 11.29 5.19 24.63
N THR A 144 10.57 5.74 25.59
CA THR A 144 9.28 5.19 26.04
C THR A 144 8.27 5.38 24.93
N ARG A 145 8.07 4.30 24.16
CA ARG A 145 6.91 4.10 23.28
C ARG A 145 5.69 4.58 24.03
N PHE A 146 4.96 5.55 23.48
CA PHE A 146 3.83 6.17 24.18
C PHE A 146 2.51 5.91 23.46
N CYS A 147 2.55 5.63 22.16
CA CYS A 147 1.38 5.36 21.35
C CYS A 147 1.65 4.18 20.42
N ARG A 148 0.65 3.34 20.21
CA ARG A 148 0.65 2.33 19.15
C ARG A 148 -0.71 2.28 18.49
N LEU A 149 -0.74 2.00 17.20
CA LEU A 149 -1.99 1.93 16.45
C LEU A 149 -1.95 0.99 15.25
N THR A 150 -3.12 0.44 14.96
CA THR A 150 -3.47 -0.18 13.68
C THR A 150 -4.62 0.59 13.07
N TYR A 151 -4.51 0.93 11.79
CA TYR A 151 -5.51 1.73 11.08
C TYR A 151 -5.47 1.40 9.60
N ARG A 152 -6.49 1.87 8.89
CA ARG A 152 -6.55 1.78 7.44
C ARG A 152 -6.06 3.08 6.81
N HIS A 153 -5.34 2.94 5.71
CA HIS A 153 -4.91 4.06 4.86
C HIS A 153 -5.26 3.74 3.41
N GLY A 154 -5.52 4.76 2.61
CA GLY A 154 -6.10 4.58 1.28
C GLY A 154 -6.45 5.91 0.62
N PRO A 155 -7.16 5.89 -0.52
CA PRO A 155 -7.65 7.13 -1.11
C PRO A 155 -8.73 7.73 -0.20
N LEU A 156 -8.40 8.86 0.43
CA LEU A 156 -9.29 9.54 1.37
C LEU A 156 -10.37 10.31 0.61
N GLY A 157 -11.63 9.96 0.83
CA GLY A 157 -12.78 10.67 0.25
C GLY A 157 -13.15 10.25 -1.18
N GLU A 158 -12.58 9.16 -1.67
CA GLU A 158 -12.99 8.51 -2.92
C GLU A 158 -13.68 7.18 -2.58
N ASP A 159 -14.86 6.96 -3.14
CA ASP A 159 -15.54 5.66 -3.02
C ASP A 159 -14.80 4.64 -3.90
N VAL A 160 -14.05 3.75 -3.25
CA VAL A 160 -13.36 2.66 -3.93
C VAL A 160 -14.26 1.45 -3.99
N THR A 161 -14.59 1.01 -5.19
CA THR A 161 -15.27 -0.26 -5.40
C THR A 161 -14.23 -1.34 -5.68
N VAL A 162 -14.19 -2.38 -4.85
CA VAL A 162 -13.39 -3.58 -5.12
C VAL A 162 -14.37 -4.69 -5.49
N THR A 163 -14.25 -5.19 -6.71
CA THR A 163 -15.06 -6.31 -7.20
C THR A 163 -14.79 -7.59 -6.40
N ASP A 164 -15.72 -8.55 -6.45
CA ASP A 164 -15.56 -9.87 -5.80
C ASP A 164 -14.28 -10.61 -6.25
N ASP A 165 -13.79 -10.32 -7.45
CA ASP A 165 -12.58 -10.90 -8.02
C ASP A 165 -11.29 -10.14 -7.64
N GLY A 166 -11.39 -9.16 -6.73
CA GLY A 166 -10.26 -8.37 -6.21
C GLY A 166 -9.76 -7.26 -7.14
N LEU A 167 -10.46 -6.97 -8.25
CA LEU A 167 -10.14 -5.81 -9.10
C LEU A 167 -10.69 -4.53 -8.45
N VAL A 168 -9.82 -3.52 -8.32
CA VAL A 168 -10.19 -2.19 -7.85
C VAL A 168 -10.67 -1.35 -9.02
N GLU A 169 -11.90 -0.85 -8.91
CA GLU A 169 -12.48 0.10 -9.85
C GLU A 169 -12.10 1.54 -9.47
N GLY A 170 -12.05 2.44 -10.46
CA GLY A 170 -11.70 3.84 -10.23
C GLY A 170 -10.20 4.13 -10.14
N VAL A 171 -9.34 3.14 -10.41
CA VAL A 171 -7.90 3.35 -10.55
C VAL A 171 -7.63 4.23 -11.80
N PRO A 172 -6.76 5.26 -11.71
CA PRO A 172 -6.38 6.08 -12.86
C PRO A 172 -5.85 5.25 -14.04
N ALA A 173 -6.19 5.65 -15.28
CA ALA A 173 -5.90 4.85 -16.48
C ALA A 173 -4.39 4.63 -16.73
N ASP A 174 -3.57 5.62 -16.40
CA ASP A 174 -2.10 5.55 -16.42
C ASP A 174 -1.56 4.50 -15.44
N VAL A 175 -2.16 4.38 -14.25
CA VAL A 175 -1.80 3.35 -13.26
C VAL A 175 -2.21 1.96 -13.75
N VAL A 176 -3.39 1.83 -14.35
CA VAL A 176 -3.85 0.57 -14.97
C VAL A 176 -2.84 0.12 -16.02
N GLU A 177 -2.44 1.01 -16.92
CA GLU A 177 -1.47 0.75 -17.98
C GLU A 177 -0.09 0.36 -17.42
N ALA A 178 0.43 1.12 -16.45
CA ALA A 178 1.72 0.83 -15.82
C ALA A 178 1.73 -0.53 -15.11
N VAL A 179 0.69 -0.84 -14.33
CA VAL A 179 0.57 -2.14 -13.65
C VAL A 179 0.44 -3.28 -14.66
N ALA A 180 -0.33 -3.09 -15.72
CA ALA A 180 -0.45 -4.07 -16.79
C ALA A 180 0.89 -4.31 -17.50
N ALA A 181 1.63 -3.23 -17.82
CA ALA A 181 2.95 -3.30 -18.42
C ALA A 181 3.94 -4.05 -17.52
N LYS A 182 3.96 -3.76 -16.21
CA LYS A 182 4.85 -4.46 -15.27
C LYS A 182 4.50 -5.94 -15.13
N ALA A 183 3.21 -6.26 -15.10
CA ALA A 183 2.73 -7.64 -15.07
C ALA A 183 3.11 -8.39 -16.35
N ALA A 184 3.03 -7.72 -17.51
CA ALA A 184 3.43 -8.27 -18.81
C ALA A 184 4.93 -8.58 -18.84
N THR A 185 5.80 -7.66 -18.40
CA THR A 185 7.25 -7.92 -18.26
C THR A 185 7.52 -9.11 -17.35
N MET A 186 6.84 -9.20 -16.21
CA MET A 186 6.99 -10.32 -15.29
C MET A 186 6.52 -11.65 -15.88
N LEU A 187 5.49 -11.64 -16.71
CA LEU A 187 4.98 -12.83 -17.38
C LEU A 187 5.93 -13.28 -18.51
N ALA A 188 6.45 -12.34 -19.30
CA ALA A 188 7.42 -12.60 -20.36
C ALA A 188 8.73 -13.22 -19.82
N LEU A 189 9.29 -12.67 -18.73
CA LEU A 189 10.50 -13.20 -18.09
C LEU A 189 10.33 -14.64 -17.58
N ASP A 190 9.13 -14.98 -17.09
CA ASP A 190 8.80 -16.31 -16.59
C ASP A 190 8.67 -17.32 -17.73
N ASP A 191 8.07 -16.90 -18.86
CA ASP A 191 8.00 -17.71 -20.08
C ASP A 191 9.39 -17.96 -20.68
N ASP A 192 10.29 -16.97 -20.68
CA ASP A 192 11.67 -17.15 -21.16
C ASP A 192 12.48 -18.14 -20.29
N GLN A 193 12.28 -18.11 -18.97
CA GLN A 193 12.89 -19.10 -18.06
C GLN A 193 12.36 -20.51 -18.33
N MET A 194 11.06 -20.66 -18.63
CA MET A 194 10.46 -21.94 -18.99
C MET A 194 10.85 -22.43 -20.39
N THR A 195 11.11 -21.51 -21.32
CA THR A 195 11.35 -21.79 -22.75
C THR A 195 12.84 -21.76 -23.09
N SER A 196 13.72 -22.28 -22.22
CA SER A 196 15.17 -22.40 -22.49
C SER A 196 15.43 -23.03 -23.86
N ALA A 197 15.52 -22.20 -24.90
CA ALA A 197 15.66 -22.53 -26.30
C ALA A 197 16.67 -21.56 -26.93
N PRO A 198 17.44 -22.01 -27.94
CA PRO A 198 18.56 -21.23 -28.46
C PRO A 198 18.06 -19.96 -29.15
N ASP A 199 18.75 -18.88 -28.84
CA ASP A 199 18.56 -17.53 -29.37
C ASP A 199 18.43 -17.51 -30.91
N SER A 200 17.22 -17.19 -31.41
CA SER A 200 16.88 -17.19 -32.83
C SER A 200 16.99 -15.81 -33.49
N GLY A 201 17.74 -14.86 -32.92
CA GLY A 201 18.05 -13.58 -33.56
C GLY A 201 16.89 -12.58 -33.66
N GLN A 202 15.78 -12.82 -32.95
CA GLN A 202 14.63 -11.89 -32.85
C GLN A 202 14.76 -10.88 -31.70
N LEU A 203 15.93 -10.78 -31.07
CA LEU A 203 16.13 -10.05 -29.81
C LEU A 203 15.82 -8.55 -29.92
N THR A 204 16.07 -7.89 -31.05
CA THR A 204 15.90 -6.44 -31.19
C THR A 204 14.45 -5.98 -31.00
N ASN A 205 13.47 -6.65 -31.61
CA ASN A 205 12.06 -6.27 -31.44
C ASN A 205 11.54 -6.57 -30.03
N ARG A 206 12.06 -7.62 -29.38
CA ARG A 206 11.67 -8.02 -28.02
C ARG A 206 12.28 -7.09 -26.97
N SER A 207 13.56 -6.76 -27.09
CA SER A 207 14.26 -5.85 -26.18
C SER A 207 13.66 -4.45 -26.23
N THR A 208 13.28 -3.96 -27.42
CA THR A 208 12.63 -2.65 -27.56
C THR A 208 11.25 -2.63 -26.90
N LYS A 209 10.49 -3.73 -27.00
CA LYS A 209 9.17 -3.84 -26.35
C LYS A 209 9.30 -3.93 -24.83
N GLU A 210 10.23 -4.73 -24.32
CA GLU A 210 10.51 -4.81 -22.88
C GLU A 210 10.95 -3.46 -22.32
N GLN A 211 11.81 -2.74 -23.05
CA GLN A 211 12.26 -1.40 -22.68
C GLN A 211 11.08 -0.42 -22.62
N ALA A 212 10.17 -0.43 -23.60
CA ALA A 212 8.99 0.42 -23.59
C ALA A 212 8.06 0.13 -22.40
N LEU A 213 7.81 -1.15 -22.07
CA LEU A 213 6.98 -1.53 -20.92
C LEU A 213 7.61 -1.13 -19.59
N GLU A 214 8.93 -1.26 -19.46
CA GLU A 214 9.64 -0.82 -18.26
C GLU A 214 9.66 0.71 -18.16
N GLU A 215 9.83 1.43 -19.26
CA GLU A 215 9.76 2.90 -19.31
C GLU A 215 8.38 3.40 -18.84
N THR A 216 7.28 2.84 -19.35
CA THR A 216 5.91 3.15 -18.89
C THR A 216 5.77 2.95 -17.38
N TRP A 217 6.29 1.85 -16.84
CA TRP A 217 6.28 1.59 -15.39
C TRP A 217 7.12 2.61 -14.60
N GLN A 218 8.33 2.90 -15.06
CA GLN A 218 9.26 3.79 -14.36
C GLN A 218 8.73 5.23 -14.34
N ASP A 219 8.27 5.73 -15.48
CA ASP A 219 7.72 7.09 -15.61
C ASP A 219 6.48 7.30 -14.75
N THR A 220 5.55 6.33 -14.80
CA THR A 220 4.32 6.41 -14.01
C THR A 220 4.64 6.25 -12.52
N THR A 221 5.50 5.31 -12.12
CA THR A 221 5.83 5.19 -10.69
C THR A 221 6.58 6.39 -10.14
N ALA A 222 7.42 7.05 -10.95
CA ALA A 222 8.14 8.27 -10.58
C ALA A 222 7.19 9.45 -10.30
N SER A 223 6.16 9.63 -11.14
CA SER A 223 5.17 10.70 -10.95
C SER A 223 4.35 10.52 -9.66
N TYR A 224 4.07 9.27 -9.25
CA TYR A 224 3.32 8.97 -8.04
C TYR A 224 4.17 8.85 -6.76
N SER A 225 5.45 8.48 -6.86
CA SER A 225 6.35 8.42 -5.70
C SER A 225 6.85 9.81 -5.27
N GLY A 226 6.66 10.85 -6.09
CA GLY A 226 7.19 12.19 -5.84
C GLY A 226 8.71 12.31 -6.07
N PHE A 227 9.35 11.23 -6.54
CA PHE A 227 10.72 11.25 -7.06
C PHE A 227 10.66 11.47 -8.56
N SER A 228 10.80 12.73 -9.00
CA SER A 228 11.08 13.02 -10.40
C SER A 228 12.51 12.55 -10.70
N THR A 229 12.66 11.56 -11.58
CA THR A 229 13.95 11.24 -12.21
C THR A 229 14.22 12.26 -13.31
N LEU A 230 14.56 13.49 -12.91
CA LEU A 230 15.22 14.49 -13.75
C LEU A 230 16.60 14.77 -13.18
#